data_AF-A0A512J9Q9-F1
#
_entry.id   AF-A0A512J9Q9-F1
#
_cell.length_a   1.000
_cell.length_b   1.000
_cell.length_c   1.000
_cell.angle_alpha   90.00
_cell.angle_beta   90.00
_cell.angle_gamma   90.00
#
_symmetry.space_group_name_H-M   'P 1'
#
loop_
_entity.id
_entity.type
_entity.pdbx_description
1 polymer ?
#
loop_
_entity_poly.entity_id
_entity_poly.type
_entity_poly.pdbx_seq_one_letter_code
_entity_poly.pdbx_strand_id
1 'polypeptide(L)'
;MKGSPAPKLLRCAIYTRKSTEQGLEQAFNSLDNQREAAEAYIKSQAHEGWRLLPEAYDDGGYSGGSLQRPALQRLLVEVQAGRVDVIVVYKVDRLTRALSDFAKLVELFDQHGVSFVSVTQAFNTTTSMGRLTLNVLLSFAQFEREVTAERIRDKIAASKQKGIWMGGVVPLGYRVENRTLQIVPEHAALVRLIFERYLACGSVVALASALERDGLHAPDRRSATGGRVRGGVFARGHLYKLLSARVYLGEITHRGRSYPGQHAAIVERGLFEAVAARLAEQTRVRRRQRMASEALLGGRLCDAHGNAMSPTYTQKGGVQYRYYVSQALLQGRAKGHGRANEPSGRLRVAAPELEQAVVAALRRMRGNRPLAEAFCGASSMSPDPSEPRRHLDESEKALMALVERVVLADGEIRISLSRDDSGKGAEVPATDRCLIAPWSPTPRTCHRATRVPVARDRKTLQRPPMPEDVRRKLLVSIAQARAWTAALSNGSAADASEIAQRQGCSERSVRMLLPLAALAPDLVQAAVEGRLPAGYGAARLCRELPLSWSEQRALIPILAERPE
;
A
#
# COMPACT_ATOMS: atom_id res chain seq x y z
N MET A 1 -44.61 -9.37 -38.05
CA MET A 1 -44.80 -8.11 -37.31
C MET A 1 -44.49 -8.37 -35.84
N LYS A 2 -43.31 -7.97 -35.35
CA LYS A 2 -42.99 -8.03 -33.90
C LYS A 2 -43.72 -6.85 -33.25
N GLY A 3 -44.68 -7.12 -32.37
CA GLY A 3 -45.42 -6.07 -31.66
C GLY A 3 -44.46 -5.18 -30.90
N SER A 4 -44.57 -3.86 -31.09
CA SER A 4 -43.88 -2.88 -30.23
C SER A 4 -44.25 -3.16 -28.77
N PRO A 5 -43.27 -3.21 -27.85
CA PRO A 5 -43.57 -3.36 -26.43
C PRO A 5 -44.49 -2.22 -25.98
N ALA A 6 -45.51 -2.53 -25.18
CA ALA A 6 -46.39 -1.53 -24.60
C ALA A 6 -45.57 -0.46 -23.87
N PRO A 7 -45.91 0.84 -23.99
CA PRO A 7 -45.11 1.92 -23.42
C PRO A 7 -45.01 1.73 -21.90
N LYS A 8 -43.78 1.74 -21.39
CA LYS A 8 -43.49 1.62 -19.96
C LYS A 8 -44.09 2.85 -19.26
N LEU A 9 -44.89 2.63 -18.21
CA LEU A 9 -45.45 3.71 -17.40
C LEU A 9 -44.31 4.50 -16.74
N LEU A 10 -44.26 5.81 -16.99
CA LEU A 10 -43.28 6.74 -16.43
C LEU A 10 -43.95 7.59 -15.34
N ARG A 11 -43.48 7.49 -14.10
CA ARG A 11 -44.00 8.25 -12.95
C ARG A 11 -43.40 9.65 -12.91
N CYS A 12 -44.24 10.65 -13.13
CA CYS A 12 -43.84 12.05 -13.24
C CYS A 12 -44.11 12.81 -11.92
N ALA A 13 -43.07 13.43 -11.38
CA ALA A 13 -43.16 14.36 -10.25
C ALA A 13 -43.09 15.81 -10.75
N ILE A 14 -43.92 16.69 -10.20
CA ILE A 14 -43.86 18.13 -10.47
C ILE A 14 -43.16 18.82 -9.29
N TYR A 15 -42.18 19.66 -9.58
CA TYR A 15 -41.56 20.53 -8.59
C TYR A 15 -41.84 22.00 -8.89
N THR A 16 -42.38 22.72 -7.91
CA THR A 16 -42.67 24.16 -8.02
C THR A 16 -41.96 24.97 -6.94
N ARG A 17 -41.65 26.23 -7.25
CA ARG A 17 -40.99 27.14 -6.31
C ARG A 17 -41.42 28.60 -6.49
N LYS A 18 -41.56 29.31 -5.36
CA LYS A 18 -41.72 30.77 -5.29
C LYS A 18 -40.72 31.36 -4.29
N SER A 19 -39.81 32.23 -4.73
CA SER A 19 -38.91 32.99 -3.84
C SER A 19 -39.61 34.21 -3.27
N THR A 20 -39.26 34.60 -2.04
CA THR A 20 -39.73 35.81 -1.35
C THR A 20 -39.30 37.13 -1.97
N GLU A 21 -38.28 37.15 -2.85
CA GLU A 21 -37.67 38.38 -3.40
C GLU A 21 -38.47 39.11 -4.50
N GLN A 22 -39.59 38.57 -4.98
CA GLN A 22 -40.46 39.28 -5.93
C GLN A 22 -41.88 39.25 -5.40
N GLY A 23 -42.43 40.46 -5.21
CA GLY A 23 -43.69 40.76 -4.54
C GLY A 23 -44.77 39.70 -4.72
N LEU A 24 -45.47 39.43 -3.62
CA LEU A 24 -46.55 38.45 -3.51
C LEU A 24 -47.74 38.70 -4.45
N GLU A 25 -47.74 39.75 -5.29
CA GLU A 25 -48.88 40.25 -6.07
C GLU A 25 -48.75 40.22 -7.61
N GLN A 26 -47.80 39.48 -8.20
CA GLN A 26 -47.90 39.21 -9.65
C GLN A 26 -48.67 37.90 -9.90
N ALA A 27 -49.94 38.03 -10.30
CA ALA A 27 -50.87 36.94 -10.63
C ALA A 27 -50.38 35.97 -11.75
N PHE A 28 -49.28 36.31 -12.44
CA PHE A 28 -48.77 35.55 -13.59
C PHE A 28 -47.76 34.44 -13.24
N ASN A 29 -47.34 34.27 -11.98
CA ASN A 29 -46.33 33.26 -11.62
C ASN A 29 -46.58 32.62 -10.23
N SER A 30 -47.84 32.32 -9.92
CA SER A 30 -48.23 31.53 -8.74
C SER A 30 -47.68 30.10 -8.82
N LEU A 31 -47.58 29.42 -7.67
CA LEU A 31 -47.23 27.99 -7.65
C LEU A 31 -48.27 27.18 -8.44
N ASP A 32 -49.54 27.59 -8.37
CA ASP A 32 -50.66 26.97 -9.08
C ASP A 32 -50.50 27.07 -10.60
N ASN A 33 -50.14 28.24 -11.15
CA ASN A 33 -49.92 28.40 -12.59
C ASN A 33 -48.74 27.54 -13.09
N GLN A 34 -47.67 27.45 -12.29
CA GLN A 34 -46.52 26.60 -12.64
C GLN A 34 -46.92 25.12 -12.65
N ARG A 35 -47.73 24.71 -11.67
CA ARG A 35 -48.25 23.35 -11.56
C ARG A 35 -49.18 23.04 -12.72
N GLU A 36 -50.16 23.88 -13.00
CA GLU A 36 -51.12 23.70 -14.09
C GLU A 36 -50.41 23.54 -15.44
N ALA A 37 -49.41 24.38 -15.72
CA ALA A 37 -48.60 24.26 -16.93
C ALA A 37 -47.83 22.93 -17.01
N ALA A 38 -47.27 22.45 -15.88
CA ALA A 38 -46.58 21.16 -15.81
C ALA A 38 -47.55 19.97 -15.93
N GLU A 39 -48.75 20.06 -15.34
CA GLU A 39 -49.79 19.05 -15.48
C GLU A 39 -50.31 18.97 -16.91
N ALA A 40 -50.55 20.11 -17.57
CA ALA A 40 -50.94 20.18 -18.97
C ALA A 40 -49.87 19.56 -19.88
N TYR A 41 -48.59 19.80 -19.58
CA TYR A 41 -47.47 19.19 -20.29
C TYR A 41 -47.41 17.67 -20.09
N ILE A 42 -47.56 17.17 -18.86
CA ILE A 42 -47.59 15.72 -18.60
C ILE A 42 -48.78 15.07 -19.32
N LYS A 43 -49.95 15.73 -19.34
CA LYS A 43 -51.14 15.26 -20.07
C LYS A 43 -50.89 15.19 -21.58
N SER A 44 -50.17 16.14 -22.18
CA SER A 44 -49.84 16.09 -23.61
C SER A 44 -48.88 14.94 -23.95
N GLN A 45 -48.02 14.54 -23.01
CA GLN A 45 -47.10 13.39 -23.14
C GLN A 45 -47.71 12.05 -22.69
N ALA A 46 -49.02 11.98 -22.43
CA ALA A 46 -49.66 10.74 -21.98
C ALA A 46 -49.48 9.56 -22.96
N HIS A 47 -49.34 9.85 -24.26
CA HIS A 47 -49.09 8.85 -25.31
C HIS A 47 -47.71 8.18 -25.18
N GLU A 48 -46.74 8.82 -24.52
CA GLU A 48 -45.44 8.23 -24.18
C GLU A 48 -45.45 7.44 -22.85
N GLY A 49 -46.63 7.30 -22.20
CA GLY A 49 -46.79 6.56 -20.95
C GLY A 49 -46.58 7.38 -19.68
N TRP A 50 -46.55 8.71 -19.77
CA TRP A 50 -46.35 9.61 -18.63
C TRP A 50 -47.58 9.65 -17.72
N ARG A 51 -47.36 9.49 -16.41
CA ARG A 51 -48.41 9.54 -15.39
C ARG A 51 -47.97 10.42 -14.22
N LEU A 52 -48.75 11.45 -13.92
CA LEU A 52 -48.55 12.33 -12.78
C LEU A 52 -48.70 11.57 -11.44
N LEU A 53 -47.74 11.76 -10.53
CA LEU A 53 -47.85 11.32 -9.15
C LEU A 53 -48.75 12.25 -8.34
N PRO A 54 -49.53 11.72 -7.37
CA PRO A 54 -50.42 12.52 -6.54
C PRO A 54 -49.68 13.44 -5.55
N GLU A 55 -48.42 13.13 -5.24
CA GLU A 55 -47.62 13.94 -4.32
C GLU A 55 -47.24 15.31 -4.91
N ALA A 56 -47.33 16.34 -4.08
CA ALA A 56 -46.99 17.70 -4.42
C ALA A 56 -45.65 18.11 -3.78
N TYR A 57 -44.71 18.59 -4.60
CA TYR A 57 -43.41 19.08 -4.17
C TYR A 57 -43.30 20.59 -4.40
N ASP A 58 -43.87 21.36 -3.48
CA ASP A 58 -43.95 22.82 -3.60
C ASP A 58 -43.11 23.50 -2.50
N ASP A 59 -42.15 24.33 -2.90
CA ASP A 59 -41.33 25.15 -1.99
C ASP A 59 -41.72 26.64 -2.11
N GLY A 60 -42.60 27.10 -1.22
CA GLY A 60 -42.95 28.51 -1.06
C GLY A 60 -42.00 29.24 -0.12
N GLY A 61 -41.48 30.39 -0.53
CA GLY A 61 -40.62 31.26 0.29
C GLY A 61 -39.13 30.90 0.32
N TYR A 62 -38.69 29.93 -0.49
CA TYR A 62 -37.29 29.47 -0.51
C TYR A 62 -36.49 30.07 -1.67
N SER A 63 -35.21 30.40 -1.39
CA SER A 63 -34.27 30.93 -2.37
C SER A 63 -33.78 29.85 -3.34
N GLY A 64 -33.68 30.23 -4.62
CA GLY A 64 -33.12 29.41 -5.70
C GLY A 64 -31.62 29.10 -5.57
N GLY A 65 -30.91 29.73 -4.61
CA GLY A 65 -29.46 29.55 -4.41
C GLY A 65 -29.04 28.47 -3.42
N SER A 66 -29.98 27.81 -2.73
CA SER A 66 -29.69 26.71 -1.80
C SER A 66 -30.44 25.44 -2.18
N LEU A 67 -29.79 24.27 -2.05
CA LEU A 67 -30.42 22.96 -2.23
C LEU A 67 -31.10 22.42 -0.95
N GLN A 68 -30.89 23.07 0.20
CA GLN A 68 -31.53 22.69 1.46
C GLN A 68 -32.95 23.25 1.51
N ARG A 69 -33.89 22.57 0.84
CA ARG A 69 -35.31 22.94 0.83
C ARG A 69 -36.17 21.71 1.13
N PRO A 70 -37.22 21.82 1.96
CA PRO A 70 -37.99 20.65 2.40
C PRO A 70 -38.63 19.86 1.26
N ALA A 71 -39.28 20.50 0.28
CA ALA A 71 -39.92 19.77 -0.80
C ALA A 71 -38.90 19.18 -1.79
N LEU A 72 -37.85 19.93 -2.12
CA LEU A 72 -36.75 19.43 -2.96
C LEU A 72 -36.04 18.23 -2.32
N GLN A 73 -35.75 18.27 -1.02
CA GLN A 73 -35.09 17.16 -0.32
C GLN A 73 -35.99 15.91 -0.28
N ARG A 74 -37.30 16.08 -0.06
CA ARG A 74 -38.26 14.96 -0.17
C ARG A 74 -38.24 14.36 -1.58
N LEU A 75 -38.30 15.19 -2.62
CA LEU A 75 -38.22 14.72 -4.01
C LEU A 75 -36.92 13.94 -4.27
N LEU A 76 -35.78 14.40 -3.75
CA LEU A 76 -34.50 13.70 -3.93
C LEU A 76 -34.47 12.33 -3.24
N VAL A 77 -35.09 12.18 -2.07
CA VAL A 77 -35.24 10.89 -1.39
C VAL A 77 -36.11 9.93 -2.21
N GLU A 78 -37.19 10.44 -2.79
CA GLU A 78 -38.10 9.66 -3.65
C GLU A 78 -37.41 9.20 -4.96
N VAL A 79 -36.56 10.05 -5.53
CA VAL A 79 -35.69 9.72 -6.67
C VAL A 79 -34.70 8.61 -6.30
N GLN A 80 -34.02 8.73 -5.16
CA GLN A 80 -33.08 7.71 -4.69
C GLN A 80 -33.76 6.37 -4.39
N ALA A 81 -35.02 6.41 -3.94
CA ALA A 81 -35.84 5.23 -3.72
C ALA A 81 -36.40 4.62 -5.03
N GLY A 82 -36.14 5.22 -6.19
CA GLY A 82 -36.65 4.77 -7.48
C GLY A 82 -38.18 4.88 -7.60
N ARG A 83 -38.80 5.85 -6.88
CA ARG A 83 -40.25 6.09 -6.91
C ARG A 83 -40.70 7.10 -7.97
N VAL A 84 -39.74 7.83 -8.55
CA VAL A 84 -39.94 8.85 -9.58
C VAL A 84 -39.11 8.49 -10.81
N ASP A 85 -39.69 8.59 -12.01
CA ASP A 85 -38.98 8.34 -13.28
C ASP A 85 -38.74 9.63 -14.08
N VAL A 86 -39.60 10.65 -13.91
CA VAL A 86 -39.49 11.94 -14.61
C VAL A 86 -39.77 13.09 -13.65
N ILE A 87 -38.93 14.13 -13.68
CA ILE A 87 -39.13 15.37 -12.92
C ILE A 87 -39.47 16.49 -13.89
N VAL A 88 -40.58 17.17 -13.64
CA VAL A 88 -41.09 18.27 -14.47
C VAL A 88 -41.07 19.57 -13.68
N VAL A 89 -40.47 20.61 -14.27
CA VAL A 89 -40.43 21.97 -13.72
C VAL A 89 -40.90 22.99 -14.76
N TYR A 90 -41.46 24.10 -14.32
CA TYR A 90 -41.87 25.17 -15.24
C TYR A 90 -40.66 25.80 -15.97
N LYS A 91 -39.59 26.08 -15.22
CA LYS A 91 -38.31 26.67 -15.66
C LYS A 91 -37.15 26.11 -14.84
N VAL A 92 -35.95 26.06 -15.39
CA VAL A 92 -34.74 25.57 -14.69
C VAL A 92 -34.43 26.39 -13.43
N ASP A 93 -34.70 27.70 -13.44
CA ASP A 93 -34.51 28.60 -12.30
C ASP A 93 -35.40 28.27 -11.08
N ARG A 94 -36.44 27.45 -11.28
CA ARG A 94 -37.26 26.92 -10.18
C ARG A 94 -36.47 25.92 -9.37
N LEU A 95 -35.66 25.10 -10.03
CA LEU A 95 -34.81 24.10 -9.37
C LEU A 95 -33.59 24.77 -8.72
N THR A 96 -32.78 25.50 -9.48
CA THR A 96 -31.61 26.20 -8.95
C THR A 96 -31.17 27.37 -9.84
N ARG A 97 -30.59 28.40 -9.20
CA ARG A 97 -29.94 29.54 -9.88
C ARG A 97 -28.45 29.28 -10.16
N ALA A 98 -27.85 28.28 -9.50
CA ALA A 98 -26.42 27.96 -9.64
C ALA A 98 -26.21 26.82 -10.64
N LEU A 99 -25.41 27.05 -11.68
CA LEU A 99 -25.09 26.05 -12.70
C LEU A 99 -24.40 24.81 -12.10
N SER A 100 -23.52 25.02 -11.11
CA SER A 100 -22.82 23.93 -10.43
C SER A 100 -23.75 23.01 -9.62
N ASP A 101 -24.81 23.55 -9.04
CA ASP A 101 -25.82 22.76 -8.35
C ASP A 101 -26.78 22.09 -9.34
N PHE A 102 -27.07 22.73 -10.46
CA PHE A 102 -27.85 22.11 -11.55
C PHE A 102 -27.14 20.87 -12.08
N ALA A 103 -25.84 20.98 -12.36
CA ALA A 103 -24.97 19.88 -12.76
C ALA A 103 -25.05 18.69 -11.78
N LYS A 104 -24.93 18.93 -10.47
CA LYS A 104 -25.01 17.86 -9.45
C LYS A 104 -26.37 17.17 -9.43
N LEU A 105 -27.46 17.94 -9.53
CA LEU A 105 -28.81 17.39 -9.53
C LEU A 105 -29.04 16.53 -10.77
N VAL A 106 -28.59 17.00 -11.92
CA VAL A 106 -28.65 16.27 -13.18
C VAL A 106 -27.83 14.98 -13.14
N GLU A 107 -26.59 15.01 -12.65
CA GLU A 107 -25.77 13.80 -12.46
C GLU A 107 -26.48 12.80 -11.53
N LEU A 108 -27.11 13.28 -10.45
CA LEU A 108 -27.88 12.46 -9.54
C LEU A 108 -29.10 11.83 -10.24
N PHE A 109 -29.82 12.59 -11.07
CA PHE A 109 -30.96 12.06 -11.83
C PHE A 109 -30.51 11.00 -12.84
N ASP A 110 -29.44 11.23 -13.58
CA ASP A 110 -28.90 10.28 -14.57
C ASP A 110 -28.43 8.97 -13.91
N GLN A 111 -27.76 9.06 -12.75
CA GLN A 111 -27.35 7.90 -11.95
C GLN A 111 -28.52 7.01 -11.52
N HIS A 112 -29.70 7.60 -11.30
CA HIS A 112 -30.91 6.88 -10.91
C HIS A 112 -31.86 6.62 -12.08
N GLY A 113 -31.45 6.93 -13.32
CA GLY A 113 -32.27 6.75 -14.52
C GLY A 113 -33.49 7.67 -14.60
N VAL A 114 -33.48 8.79 -13.87
CA VAL A 114 -34.57 9.77 -13.84
C VAL A 114 -34.37 10.82 -14.92
N SER A 115 -35.42 11.11 -15.68
CA SER A 115 -35.40 12.15 -16.71
C SER A 115 -35.84 13.50 -16.15
N PHE A 116 -35.26 14.59 -16.64
CA PHE A 116 -35.55 15.95 -16.23
C PHE A 116 -36.10 16.76 -17.41
N VAL A 117 -37.22 17.46 -17.19
CA VAL A 117 -37.90 18.26 -18.21
C VAL A 117 -38.29 19.64 -17.68
N SER A 118 -38.00 20.65 -18.49
CA SER A 118 -38.50 22.03 -18.30
C SER A 118 -39.64 22.32 -19.28
N VAL A 119 -40.75 22.87 -18.80
CA VAL A 119 -41.95 23.12 -19.63
C VAL A 119 -41.74 24.26 -20.63
N THR A 120 -41.15 25.37 -20.19
CA THR A 120 -41.01 26.59 -21.02
C THR A 120 -39.67 26.71 -21.75
N GLN A 121 -38.76 25.77 -21.52
CA GLN A 121 -37.42 25.77 -22.12
C GLN A 121 -37.22 24.43 -22.80
N ALA A 122 -36.54 24.38 -23.95
CA ALA A 122 -36.30 23.14 -24.70
C ALA A 122 -35.25 22.22 -24.04
N PHE A 123 -35.34 22.03 -22.72
CA PHE A 123 -34.50 21.14 -21.93
C PHE A 123 -35.29 19.89 -21.58
N ASN A 124 -35.00 18.82 -22.32
CA ASN A 124 -35.57 17.50 -22.07
C ASN A 124 -34.48 16.42 -22.18
N THR A 125 -34.12 15.80 -21.05
CA THR A 125 -33.08 14.76 -21.00
C THR A 125 -33.53 13.40 -21.57
N THR A 126 -34.80 13.25 -21.95
CA THR A 126 -35.27 12.08 -22.71
C THR A 126 -34.79 12.11 -24.16
N THR A 127 -34.45 13.29 -24.69
CA THR A 127 -34.03 13.48 -26.09
C THR A 127 -32.50 13.52 -26.22
N SER A 128 -31.96 13.02 -27.34
CA SER A 128 -30.52 13.06 -27.64
C SER A 128 -29.95 14.48 -27.66
N MET A 129 -30.72 15.45 -28.16
CA MET A 129 -30.34 16.87 -28.20
C MET A 129 -30.31 17.50 -26.79
N GLY A 130 -31.29 17.16 -25.94
CA GLY A 130 -31.29 17.63 -24.55
C GLY A 130 -30.15 17.05 -23.72
N ARG A 131 -29.80 15.76 -23.94
CA ARG A 131 -28.60 15.14 -23.35
C ARG A 131 -27.30 15.82 -23.80
N LEU A 132 -27.19 16.20 -25.08
CA LEU A 132 -26.03 16.95 -25.58
C LEU A 132 -25.89 18.32 -24.89
N THR A 133 -26.97 19.09 -24.84
CA THR A 133 -26.97 20.44 -24.23
C THR A 133 -26.62 20.37 -22.74
N LEU A 134 -27.09 19.33 -22.06
CA LEU A 134 -26.79 19.04 -20.67
C LEU A 134 -25.31 18.73 -20.43
N ASN A 135 -24.69 17.92 -21.29
CA ASN A 135 -23.25 17.60 -21.20
C ASN A 135 -22.37 18.85 -21.40
N VAL A 136 -22.80 19.78 -22.27
CA VAL A 136 -22.14 21.08 -22.43
C VAL A 136 -22.25 21.92 -21.15
N LEU A 137 -23.43 22.01 -20.54
CA LEU A 137 -23.63 22.71 -19.27
C LEU A 137 -22.81 22.12 -18.12
N LEU A 138 -22.74 20.78 -18.06
CA LEU A 138 -21.88 20.07 -17.11
C LEU A 138 -20.40 20.41 -17.29
N SER A 139 -19.94 20.47 -18.55
CA SER A 139 -18.56 20.84 -18.88
C SER A 139 -18.23 22.27 -18.42
N PHE A 140 -19.15 23.23 -18.57
CA PHE A 140 -18.98 24.57 -18.03
C PHE A 140 -18.97 24.62 -16.50
N ALA A 141 -19.85 23.86 -15.84
CA ALA A 141 -19.86 23.76 -14.39
C ALA A 141 -18.55 23.17 -13.85
N GLN A 142 -17.99 22.18 -14.54
CA GLN A 142 -16.70 21.60 -14.21
C GLN A 142 -15.57 22.61 -14.43
N PHE A 143 -15.55 23.27 -15.59
CA PHE A 143 -14.57 24.31 -15.91
C PHE A 143 -14.56 25.42 -14.84
N GLU A 144 -15.73 25.92 -14.42
CA GLU A 144 -15.82 26.95 -13.38
C GLU A 144 -15.24 26.49 -12.04
N ARG A 145 -15.49 25.22 -11.65
CA ARG A 145 -14.89 24.63 -10.44
C ARG A 145 -13.36 24.56 -10.56
N GLU A 146 -12.85 24.17 -11.71
CA GLU A 146 -11.42 24.05 -11.97
C GLU A 146 -10.72 25.43 -11.93
N VAL A 147 -11.30 26.44 -12.57
CA VAL A 147 -10.81 27.83 -12.54
C VAL A 147 -10.85 28.40 -11.11
N THR A 148 -11.92 28.11 -10.37
CA THR A 148 -12.03 28.55 -8.96
C THR A 148 -10.97 27.88 -8.09
N ALA A 149 -10.76 26.57 -8.27
CA ALA A 149 -9.73 25.83 -7.55
C ALA A 149 -8.32 26.33 -7.90
N GLU A 150 -8.07 26.72 -9.15
CA GLU A 150 -6.84 27.36 -9.58
C GLU A 150 -6.62 28.70 -8.87
N ARG A 151 -7.60 29.60 -8.90
CA ARG A 151 -7.53 30.88 -8.19
C ARG A 151 -7.30 30.73 -6.69
N ILE A 152 -7.92 29.72 -6.05
CA ILE A 152 -7.69 29.41 -4.63
C ILE A 152 -6.25 28.96 -4.41
N ARG A 153 -5.71 28.08 -5.28
CA ARG A 153 -4.31 27.64 -5.21
C ARG A 153 -3.35 28.82 -5.35
N ASP A 154 -3.62 29.75 -6.25
CA ASP A 154 -2.79 30.94 -6.44
C ASP A 154 -2.85 31.88 -5.25
N LYS A 155 -4.05 32.11 -4.68
CA LYS A 155 -4.20 32.86 -3.43
C LYS A 155 -3.46 32.21 -2.27
N ILE A 156 -3.47 30.88 -2.16
CA ILE A 156 -2.71 30.15 -1.14
C ILE A 156 -1.21 30.30 -1.38
N ALA A 157 -0.75 30.19 -2.63
CA ALA A 157 0.66 30.37 -2.97
C ALA A 157 1.14 31.79 -2.63
N ALA A 158 0.40 32.81 -3.04
CA ALA A 158 0.69 34.21 -2.73
C ALA A 158 0.65 34.50 -1.22
N SER A 159 -0.30 33.91 -0.48
CA SER A 159 -0.39 34.09 0.97
C SER A 159 0.78 33.42 1.71
N LYS A 160 1.21 32.23 1.26
CA LYS A 160 2.40 31.56 1.80
C LYS A 160 3.69 32.31 1.47
N GLN A 161 3.77 32.96 0.30
CA GLN A 161 4.87 33.87 -0.04
C GLN A 161 4.94 35.08 0.89
N LYS A 162 3.78 35.60 1.31
CA LYS A 162 3.66 36.66 2.33
C LYS A 162 3.88 36.17 3.77
N GLY A 163 4.26 34.89 3.96
CA GLY A 163 4.53 34.32 5.28
C GLY A 163 3.30 34.00 6.12
N ILE A 164 2.10 33.97 5.53
CA ILE A 164 0.84 33.69 6.23
C ILE A 164 0.60 32.17 6.31
N TRP A 165 0.16 31.69 7.47
CA TRP A 165 -0.18 30.28 7.67
C TRP A 165 -1.57 29.96 7.10
N MET A 166 -1.58 29.29 5.95
CA MET A 166 -2.81 28.92 5.21
C MET A 166 -3.46 27.59 5.67
N GLY A 167 -3.06 27.05 6.82
CA GLY A 167 -3.66 25.87 7.43
C GLY A 167 -2.85 24.57 7.28
N GLY A 168 -3.45 23.46 7.72
CA GLY A 168 -2.82 22.14 7.83
C GLY A 168 -2.51 21.76 9.28
N VAL A 169 -1.72 20.69 9.44
CA VAL A 169 -1.29 20.23 10.76
C VAL A 169 -0.27 21.22 11.33
N VAL A 170 -0.58 21.82 12.47
CA VAL A 170 0.30 22.77 13.15
C VAL A 170 1.59 22.05 13.59
N PRO A 171 2.78 22.59 13.30
CA PRO A 171 4.03 21.99 13.79
C PRO A 171 4.13 22.01 15.32
N LEU A 172 4.88 21.07 15.90
CA LEU A 172 5.16 21.09 17.34
C LEU A 172 5.88 22.39 17.71
N GLY A 173 5.67 22.94 18.90
CA GLY A 173 6.27 24.23 19.29
C GLY A 173 5.46 25.47 18.90
N TYR A 174 4.45 25.31 18.03
CA TYR A 174 3.63 26.44 17.56
C TYR A 174 2.14 26.25 17.85
N ARG A 175 1.42 27.37 17.95
CA ARG A 175 -0.04 27.49 17.96
C ARG A 175 -0.46 28.45 16.86
N VAL A 176 -1.61 28.21 16.24
CA VAL A 176 -2.16 29.13 15.23
C VAL A 176 -3.05 30.16 15.93
N GLU A 177 -2.75 31.43 15.71
CA GLU A 177 -3.61 32.56 16.10
C GLU A 177 -3.65 33.57 14.95
N ASN A 178 -4.84 33.99 14.52
CA ASN A 178 -5.02 34.94 13.40
C ASN A 178 -4.25 34.61 12.11
N ARG A 179 -4.15 33.31 11.75
CA ARG A 179 -3.36 32.80 10.59
C ARG A 179 -1.84 33.07 10.69
N THR A 180 -1.33 33.30 11.90
CA THR A 180 0.10 33.36 12.22
C THR A 180 0.46 32.24 13.20
N LEU A 181 1.70 31.74 13.14
CA LEU A 181 2.20 30.76 14.09
C LEU A 181 2.83 31.50 15.27
N GLN A 182 2.30 31.30 16.46
CA GLN A 182 2.90 31.79 17.70
C GLN A 182 3.62 30.68 18.44
N ILE A 183 4.73 31.02 19.09
CA ILE A 183 5.55 30.07 19.83
C ILE A 183 4.86 29.71 21.15
N VAL A 184 4.79 28.41 21.44
CA VAL A 184 4.43 27.89 22.76
C VAL A 184 5.73 27.57 23.50
N PRO A 185 6.14 28.32 24.54
CA PRO A 185 7.47 28.22 25.14
C PRO A 185 7.86 26.81 25.60
N GLU A 186 6.96 26.10 26.27
CA GLU A 186 7.19 24.72 26.75
C GLU A 186 7.49 23.76 25.60
N HIS A 187 6.69 23.82 24.54
CA HIS A 187 6.85 22.96 23.37
C HIS A 187 8.09 23.36 22.54
N ALA A 188 8.42 24.65 22.51
CA ALA A 188 9.60 25.16 21.83
C ALA A 188 10.90 24.71 22.51
N ALA A 189 10.93 24.68 23.85
CA ALA A 189 12.04 24.12 24.62
C ALA A 189 12.25 22.63 24.28
N LEU A 190 11.17 21.85 24.19
CA LEU A 190 11.24 20.45 23.77
C LEU A 190 11.80 20.30 22.35
N VAL A 191 11.39 21.15 21.41
CA VAL A 191 11.93 21.13 20.04
C VAL A 191 13.43 21.42 20.03
N ARG A 192 13.90 22.45 20.75
CA ARG A 192 15.33 22.78 20.86
C ARG A 192 16.13 21.60 21.43
N LEU A 193 15.63 21.02 22.52
CA LEU A 193 16.22 19.84 23.15
C LEU A 193 16.34 18.66 22.17
N ILE A 194 15.33 18.41 21.33
CA ILE A 194 15.38 17.34 20.32
C ILE A 194 16.48 17.60 19.28
N PHE A 195 16.67 18.84 18.84
CA PHE A 195 17.74 19.20 17.89
C PHE A 195 19.13 19.00 18.52
N GLU A 196 19.34 19.46 19.74
CA GLU A 196 20.60 19.30 20.48
C GLU A 196 20.91 17.82 20.77
N ARG A 197 19.92 17.07 21.27
CA ARG A 197 20.05 15.63 21.51
C ARG A 197 20.35 14.85 20.24
N TYR A 198 19.83 15.27 19.09
CA TYR A 198 20.19 14.63 17.82
C TYR A 198 21.68 14.80 17.51
N LEU A 199 22.26 15.98 17.77
CA LEU A 199 23.70 16.19 17.61
C LEU A 199 24.52 15.38 18.64
N ALA A 200 24.01 15.16 19.85
CA ALA A 200 24.69 14.30 20.81
C ALA A 200 24.63 12.81 20.40
N CYS A 201 23.45 12.30 20.05
CA CYS A 201 23.23 10.88 19.74
C CYS A 201 23.75 10.47 18.35
N GLY A 202 23.70 11.40 17.39
CA GLY A 202 24.14 11.19 16.03
C GLY A 202 23.32 10.25 15.15
N SER A 203 22.26 9.63 15.67
CA SER A 203 21.37 8.76 14.90
C SER A 203 19.92 9.00 15.32
N VAL A 204 19.00 9.07 14.36
CA VAL A 204 17.56 9.26 14.64
C VAL A 204 16.99 8.07 15.43
N VAL A 205 17.53 6.87 15.26
CA VAL A 205 17.11 5.69 16.05
C VAL A 205 17.57 5.83 17.50
N ALA A 206 18.83 6.22 17.71
CA ALA A 206 19.36 6.46 19.05
C ALA A 206 18.63 7.62 19.73
N LEU A 207 18.26 8.67 18.97
CA LEU A 207 17.43 9.77 19.45
C LEU A 207 16.06 9.29 19.91
N ALA A 208 15.35 8.49 19.10
CA ALA A 208 14.03 7.97 19.48
C ALA A 208 14.11 7.17 20.80
N SER A 209 15.10 6.27 20.92
CA SER A 209 15.32 5.50 22.14
C SER A 209 15.79 6.36 23.32
N ALA A 210 16.52 7.45 23.10
CA ALA A 210 16.89 8.39 24.16
C ALA A 210 15.67 9.17 24.66
N LEU A 211 14.83 9.70 23.76
CA LEU A 211 13.60 10.40 24.12
C LEU A 211 12.63 9.48 24.87
N GLU A 212 12.53 8.22 24.47
CA GLU A 212 11.69 7.23 25.16
C GLU A 212 12.23 6.88 26.55
N ARG A 213 13.55 6.69 26.70
CA ARG A 213 14.18 6.48 28.02
C ARG A 213 13.99 7.66 28.96
N ASP A 214 14.07 8.88 28.43
CA ASP A 214 13.91 10.12 29.20
C ASP A 214 12.43 10.47 29.45
N GLY A 215 11.47 9.64 28.99
CA GLY A 215 10.03 9.89 29.15
C GLY A 215 9.50 11.09 28.36
N LEU A 216 10.26 11.55 27.36
CA LEU A 216 9.92 12.73 26.55
C LEU A 216 8.99 12.32 25.41
N HIS A 217 7.74 12.75 25.51
CA HIS A 217 6.69 12.47 24.53
C HIS A 217 6.16 13.74 23.88
N ALA A 218 5.61 13.60 22.67
CA ALA A 218 4.90 14.70 22.05
C ALA A 218 3.67 15.05 22.92
N PRO A 219 3.45 16.33 23.24
CA PRO A 219 2.31 16.76 24.05
C PRO A 219 0.99 16.67 23.27
N ASP A 220 -0.11 16.52 24.01
CA ASP A 220 -1.46 16.66 23.48
C ASP A 220 -1.66 18.08 22.93
N ARG A 221 -2.26 18.18 21.75
CA ARG A 221 -2.45 19.47 21.08
C ARG A 221 -3.81 19.57 20.42
N ARG A 222 -4.29 20.78 20.19
CA ARG A 222 -5.53 21.03 19.46
C ARG A 222 -5.24 21.28 17.99
N SER A 223 -6.01 20.62 17.12
CA SER A 223 -6.07 20.91 15.69
C SER A 223 -6.67 22.31 15.47
N ALA A 224 -6.37 22.92 14.32
CA ALA A 224 -7.01 24.16 13.88
C ALA A 224 -8.55 24.03 13.76
N THR A 225 -9.06 22.81 13.59
CA THR A 225 -10.50 22.48 13.53
C THR A 225 -11.11 22.11 14.88
N GLY A 226 -10.40 22.30 16.00
CA GLY A 226 -10.88 22.01 17.35
C GLY A 226 -10.72 20.54 17.81
N GLY A 227 -10.37 19.62 16.91
CA GLY A 227 -10.11 18.21 17.26
C GLY A 227 -8.85 18.02 18.13
N ARG A 228 -8.90 17.10 19.10
CA ARG A 228 -7.74 16.74 19.95
C ARG A 228 -6.79 15.84 19.17
N VAL A 229 -5.55 16.27 18.98
CA VAL A 229 -4.45 15.45 18.46
C VAL A 229 -3.70 14.90 19.65
N ARG A 230 -3.88 13.60 19.91
CA ARG A 230 -3.23 12.92 21.02
C ARG A 230 -1.72 12.89 20.79
N GLY A 231 -0.99 13.31 21.80
CA GLY A 231 0.45 13.17 21.93
C GLY A 231 0.86 11.71 22.09
N GLY A 232 2.16 11.44 21.99
CA GLY A 232 2.68 10.08 22.08
C GLY A 232 4.18 9.99 21.77
N VAL A 233 4.68 8.76 21.71
CA VAL A 233 6.09 8.45 21.46
C VAL A 233 6.53 8.99 20.09
N PHE A 234 7.72 9.57 20.03
CA PHE A 234 8.29 10.09 18.79
C PHE A 234 8.69 8.98 17.83
N ALA A 235 7.81 8.63 16.90
CA ALA A 235 8.13 7.71 15.82
C ALA A 235 9.25 8.25 14.92
N ARG A 236 10.10 7.35 14.40
CA ARG A 236 11.25 7.69 13.52
C ARG A 236 10.87 8.62 12.36
N GLY A 237 9.74 8.35 11.69
CA GLY A 237 9.28 9.16 10.56
C GLY A 237 8.87 10.58 10.97
N HIS A 238 8.33 10.74 12.18
CA HIS A 238 8.00 12.06 12.73
C HIS A 238 9.28 12.85 13.05
N LEU A 239 10.29 12.21 13.66
CA LEU A 239 11.58 12.85 13.95
C LEU A 239 12.29 13.33 12.69
N TYR A 240 12.31 12.54 11.61
CA TYR A 240 12.87 13.00 10.34
C TYR A 240 12.14 14.21 9.77
N LYS A 241 10.80 14.23 9.83
CA LYS A 241 10.00 15.39 9.37
C LYS A 241 10.26 16.62 10.25
N LEU A 242 10.38 16.43 11.56
CA LEU A 242 10.64 17.50 12.52
C LEU A 242 12.03 18.12 12.30
N LEU A 243 13.08 17.29 12.24
CA LEU A 243 14.46 17.75 12.07
C LEU A 243 14.73 18.41 10.70
N SER A 244 13.91 18.11 9.68
CA SER A 244 14.02 18.70 8.33
C SER A 244 13.04 19.85 8.08
N ALA A 245 12.14 20.15 9.01
CA ALA A 245 11.13 21.18 8.83
C ALA A 245 11.73 22.58 8.96
N ARG A 246 11.84 23.31 7.84
CA ARG A 246 12.27 24.71 7.80
C ARG A 246 11.36 25.69 8.56
N VAL A 247 10.17 25.25 8.96
CA VAL A 247 9.28 26.07 9.80
C VAL A 247 9.96 26.49 11.10
N TYR A 248 10.85 25.67 11.66
CA TYR A 248 11.59 26.02 12.87
C TYR A 248 12.61 27.15 12.69
N LEU A 249 12.98 27.47 11.45
CA LEU A 249 13.82 28.64 11.09
C LEU A 249 13.01 29.92 10.87
N GLY A 250 11.68 29.89 11.08
CA GLY A 250 10.83 31.02 10.73
C GLY A 250 10.43 31.05 9.26
N GLU A 251 10.55 29.94 8.51
CA GLU A 251 10.29 29.91 7.06
C GLU A 251 9.07 29.03 6.70
N ILE A 252 8.31 29.42 5.69
CA ILE A 252 7.18 28.63 5.15
C ILE A 252 7.58 28.04 3.80
N THR A 253 7.45 26.72 3.67
CA THR A 253 7.76 26.01 2.42
C THR A 253 6.53 25.82 1.54
N HIS A 254 6.69 26.06 0.24
CA HIS A 254 5.66 25.80 -0.77
C HIS A 254 6.31 25.36 -2.09
N ARG A 255 5.92 24.17 -2.58
CA ARG A 255 6.42 23.56 -3.83
C ARG A 255 7.96 23.59 -3.94
N GLY A 256 8.65 23.24 -2.85
CA GLY A 256 10.11 23.18 -2.80
C GLY A 256 10.83 24.51 -2.59
N ARG A 257 10.13 25.65 -2.64
CA ARG A 257 10.69 26.98 -2.29
C ARG A 257 10.40 27.32 -0.83
N SER A 258 11.31 28.07 -0.21
CA SER A 258 11.18 28.57 1.17
C SER A 258 10.95 30.08 1.12
N TYR A 259 10.05 30.59 1.94
CA TYR A 259 9.74 32.02 2.07
C TYR A 259 9.81 32.42 3.55
N PRO A 260 10.19 33.67 3.87
CA PRO A 260 10.15 34.14 5.25
C PRO A 260 8.70 34.10 5.76
N GLY A 261 8.50 33.41 6.88
CA GLY A 261 7.24 33.35 7.60
C GLY A 261 7.04 34.58 8.49
N GLN A 262 5.79 34.86 8.86
CA GLN A 262 5.47 35.90 9.85
C GLN A 262 5.71 35.44 11.30
N HIS A 263 6.18 34.20 11.49
CA HIS A 263 6.38 33.60 12.79
C HIS A 263 7.85 33.58 13.19
N ALA A 264 8.08 33.65 14.50
CA ALA A 264 9.43 33.59 15.05
C ALA A 264 10.06 32.19 14.92
N ALA A 265 11.37 32.16 14.71
CA ALA A 265 12.15 30.92 14.69
C ALA A 265 12.23 30.32 16.11
N ILE A 266 12.06 29.00 16.22
CA ILE A 266 12.30 28.26 17.47
C ILE A 266 13.78 27.86 17.57
N VAL A 267 14.38 27.49 16.45
CA VAL A 267 15.74 26.94 16.38
C VAL A 267 16.65 27.94 15.68
N GLU A 268 17.85 28.14 16.23
CA GLU A 268 18.87 28.98 15.61
C GLU A 268 19.37 28.37 14.28
N ARG A 269 19.72 29.23 13.32
CA ARG A 269 20.18 28.81 11.98
C ARG A 269 21.39 27.87 12.06
N GLY A 270 22.38 28.17 12.89
CA GLY A 270 23.57 27.33 13.06
C GLY A 270 23.25 25.92 13.57
N LEU A 271 22.37 25.80 14.56
CA LEU A 271 21.92 24.51 15.09
C LEU A 271 21.18 23.69 14.01
N PHE A 272 20.28 24.32 13.26
CA PHE A 272 19.54 23.64 12.20
C PHE A 272 20.45 23.15 11.08
N GLU A 273 21.40 23.98 10.64
CA GLU A 273 22.34 23.65 9.58
C GLU A 273 23.29 22.51 9.98
N ALA A 274 23.76 22.50 11.23
CA ALA A 274 24.56 21.39 11.76
C ALA A 274 23.78 20.06 11.75
N VAL A 275 22.50 20.09 12.15
CA VAL A 275 21.60 18.93 12.08
C VAL A 275 21.39 18.47 10.64
N ALA A 276 21.14 19.40 9.72
CA ALA A 276 20.93 19.10 8.30
C ALA A 276 22.19 18.51 7.66
N ALA A 277 23.37 19.03 7.97
CA ALA A 277 24.66 18.51 7.51
C ALA A 277 24.88 17.07 8.01
N ARG A 278 24.60 16.81 9.29
CA ARG A 278 24.71 15.46 9.86
C ARG A 278 23.74 14.47 9.23
N LEU A 279 22.49 14.87 8.99
CA LEU A 279 21.50 14.05 8.27
C LEU A 279 21.97 13.71 6.84
N ALA A 280 22.55 14.69 6.13
CA ALA A 280 23.11 14.49 4.80
C ALA A 280 24.34 13.57 4.81
N GLU A 281 25.23 13.73 5.78
CA GLU A 281 26.39 12.87 5.98
C GLU A 281 26.00 11.43 6.24
N GLN A 282 25.05 11.15 7.13
CA GLN A 282 24.57 9.79 7.38
C GLN A 282 23.97 9.15 6.13
N THR A 283 23.30 9.93 5.30
CA THR A 283 22.76 9.47 4.01
C THR A 283 23.90 9.10 3.06
N ARG A 284 24.97 9.90 3.01
CA ARG A 284 26.17 9.64 2.21
C ARG A 284 26.96 8.43 2.73
N VAL A 285 27.16 8.30 4.04
CA VAL A 285 27.85 7.16 4.67
C VAL A 285 27.09 5.86 4.42
N ARG A 286 25.76 5.85 4.59
CA ARG A 286 24.94 4.66 4.25
C ARG A 286 25.00 4.32 2.76
N ARG A 287 25.01 5.33 1.88
CA ARG A 287 25.17 5.13 0.44
C ARG A 287 26.56 4.55 0.12
N ARG A 288 27.63 5.06 0.74
CA ARG A 288 29.01 4.57 0.60
C ARG A 288 29.18 3.16 1.18
N GLN A 289 28.67 2.87 2.38
CA GLN A 289 28.69 1.52 2.96
C GLN A 289 27.92 0.51 2.12
N ARG A 290 26.82 0.93 1.47
CA ARG A 290 26.08 0.11 0.51
C ARG A 290 26.86 -0.11 -0.80
N MET A 291 27.77 0.78 -1.16
CA MET A 291 28.70 0.62 -2.30
C MET A 291 29.98 -0.13 -1.92
N ALA A 292 30.40 -0.07 -0.66
CA ALA A 292 31.60 -0.71 -0.10
C ALA A 292 31.33 -2.10 0.47
N SER A 293 30.06 -2.52 0.60
CA SER A 293 29.73 -3.91 0.85
C SER A 293 30.31 -4.75 -0.29
N GLU A 294 30.96 -5.89 0.02
CA GLU A 294 31.50 -6.90 -0.93
C GLU A 294 30.49 -7.43 -1.97
N ALA A 295 29.29 -6.88 -2.03
CA ALA A 295 28.25 -7.15 -2.98
C ALA A 295 28.58 -6.47 -4.32
N LEU A 296 29.17 -7.23 -5.25
CA LEU A 296 29.65 -6.74 -6.55
C LEU A 296 28.55 -6.11 -7.41
N LEU A 297 27.28 -6.49 -7.17
CA LEU A 297 26.10 -6.00 -7.88
C LEU A 297 25.24 -5.04 -7.03
N GLY A 298 25.79 -4.56 -5.90
CA GLY A 298 25.13 -3.65 -4.97
C GLY A 298 24.66 -2.36 -5.66
N GLY A 299 23.35 -2.23 -5.85
CA GLY A 299 22.75 -1.04 -6.48
C GLY A 299 22.64 -1.06 -8.00
N ARG A 300 23.12 -2.11 -8.68
CA ARG A 300 23.01 -2.31 -10.15
C ARG A 300 22.04 -3.42 -10.54
N LEU A 301 21.65 -4.27 -9.58
CA LEU A 301 20.76 -5.41 -9.78
C LEU A 301 19.28 -5.06 -9.60
N CYS A 302 18.46 -5.44 -10.57
CA CYS A 302 16.99 -5.36 -10.54
C CYS A 302 16.36 -6.73 -10.79
N ASP A 303 15.17 -6.97 -10.23
CA ASP A 303 14.36 -8.13 -10.57
C ASP A 303 13.61 -7.94 -11.92
N ALA A 304 12.92 -8.99 -12.37
CA ALA A 304 12.15 -9.01 -13.62
C ALA A 304 11.06 -7.92 -13.70
N HIS A 305 10.63 -7.40 -12.55
CA HIS A 305 9.61 -6.36 -12.42
C HIS A 305 10.22 -4.96 -12.24
N GLY A 306 11.55 -4.84 -12.38
CA GLY A 306 12.28 -3.57 -12.26
C GLY A 306 12.53 -3.11 -10.82
N ASN A 307 12.24 -3.93 -9.80
CA ASN A 307 12.55 -3.55 -8.43
C ASN A 307 14.03 -3.76 -8.13
N ALA A 308 14.66 -2.77 -7.50
CA ALA A 308 16.05 -2.88 -7.06
C ALA A 308 16.23 -4.03 -6.04
N MET A 309 17.26 -4.85 -6.24
CA MET A 309 17.65 -5.89 -5.30
C MET A 309 18.74 -5.38 -4.34
N SER A 310 18.68 -5.78 -3.08
CA SER A 310 19.59 -5.31 -2.02
C SER A 310 20.36 -6.47 -1.39
N PRO A 311 21.66 -6.29 -1.12
CA PRO A 311 22.46 -7.31 -0.48
C PRO A 311 22.04 -7.47 0.98
N THR A 312 21.96 -8.72 1.42
CA THR A 312 21.62 -9.16 2.78
C THR A 312 22.49 -10.37 3.14
N TYR A 313 22.62 -10.68 4.41
CA TYR A 313 23.38 -11.85 4.87
C TYR A 313 22.66 -12.57 6.01
N THR A 314 22.96 -13.85 6.20
CA THR A 314 22.56 -14.65 7.36
C THR A 314 23.75 -15.45 7.86
N GLN A 315 23.94 -15.54 9.17
CA GLN A 315 25.01 -16.35 9.76
C GLN A 315 24.42 -17.65 10.32
N LYS A 316 25.06 -18.79 10.03
CA LYS A 316 24.70 -20.11 10.60
C LYS A 316 25.98 -20.92 10.82
N GLY A 317 26.20 -21.38 12.05
CA GLY A 317 27.36 -22.20 12.41
C GLY A 317 28.71 -21.52 12.14
N GLY A 318 28.80 -20.20 12.35
CA GLY A 318 30.02 -19.42 12.06
C GLY A 318 30.23 -19.06 10.59
N VAL A 319 29.40 -19.57 9.66
CA VAL A 319 29.49 -19.28 8.22
C VAL A 319 28.48 -18.18 7.83
N GLN A 320 28.95 -17.16 7.09
CA GLN A 320 28.12 -16.07 6.57
C GLN A 320 27.63 -16.36 5.14
N TYR A 321 26.31 -16.51 4.99
CA TYR A 321 25.65 -16.70 3.70
C TYR A 321 25.12 -15.37 3.17
N ARG A 322 25.48 -14.99 1.95
CA ARG A 322 25.12 -13.71 1.34
C ARG A 322 24.03 -13.88 0.28
N TYR A 323 23.08 -12.96 0.23
CA TYR A 323 21.93 -12.99 -0.67
C TYR A 323 21.59 -11.61 -1.24
N TYR A 324 21.11 -11.56 -2.48
CA TYR A 324 20.38 -10.41 -3.02
C TYR A 324 18.87 -10.64 -2.84
N VAL A 325 18.18 -9.65 -2.28
CA VAL A 325 16.74 -9.71 -2.00
C VAL A 325 16.05 -8.52 -2.65
N SER A 326 14.94 -8.76 -3.37
CA SER A 326 14.14 -7.68 -3.97
C SER A 326 13.58 -6.75 -2.89
N GLN A 327 13.67 -5.44 -3.12
CA GLN A 327 13.10 -4.42 -2.23
C GLN A 327 11.59 -4.57 -2.07
N ALA A 328 10.88 -5.12 -3.06
CA ALA A 328 9.45 -5.41 -2.95
C ALA A 328 9.15 -6.42 -1.83
N LEU A 329 10.03 -7.40 -1.62
CA LEU A 329 9.92 -8.37 -0.53
C LEU A 329 10.30 -7.76 0.82
N LEU A 330 11.38 -6.97 0.88
CA LEU A 330 11.83 -6.32 2.12
C LEU A 330 10.83 -5.28 2.64
N GLN A 331 10.13 -4.59 1.75
CA GLN A 331 9.13 -3.57 2.09
C GLN A 331 7.72 -4.14 2.29
N GLY A 332 7.55 -5.47 2.24
CA GLY A 332 6.25 -6.13 2.39
C GLY A 332 5.25 -5.89 1.26
N ARG A 333 5.69 -5.30 0.14
CA ARG A 333 4.87 -5.00 -1.05
C ARG A 333 4.62 -6.22 -1.93
N ALA A 334 5.38 -7.29 -1.74
CA ALA A 334 5.23 -8.56 -2.44
C ALA A 334 3.91 -9.31 -2.16
N LYS A 335 3.05 -8.81 -1.25
CA LYS A 335 1.73 -9.42 -0.95
C LYS A 335 0.61 -9.05 -1.94
N GLY A 336 0.89 -8.27 -2.99
CA GLY A 336 -0.17 -7.63 -3.79
C GLY A 336 -0.23 -7.91 -5.28
N HIS A 337 0.71 -8.66 -5.89
CA HIS A 337 0.72 -8.87 -7.36
C HIS A 337 1.08 -10.32 -7.71
N GLY A 338 0.15 -11.23 -7.43
CA GLY A 338 0.23 -12.61 -7.87
C GLY A 338 -0.71 -13.50 -7.08
N ARG A 339 -1.62 -14.20 -7.77
CA ARG A 339 -2.33 -15.35 -7.20
C ARG A 339 -1.31 -16.32 -6.60
N ALA A 340 -1.72 -17.07 -5.58
CA ALA A 340 -0.89 -17.95 -4.75
C ALA A 340 -0.15 -19.10 -5.49
N ASN A 341 0.02 -19.05 -6.81
CA ASN A 341 0.70 -20.07 -7.61
C ASN A 341 1.34 -19.55 -8.92
N GLU A 342 1.53 -18.25 -9.12
CA GLU A 342 2.37 -17.77 -10.23
C GLU A 342 3.85 -17.73 -9.82
N PRO A 343 4.79 -18.15 -10.69
CA PRO A 343 6.22 -18.06 -10.44
C PRO A 343 6.67 -16.59 -10.60
N SER A 344 6.22 -15.71 -9.70
CA SER A 344 6.72 -14.34 -9.64
C SER A 344 8.22 -14.38 -9.34
N GLY A 345 9.01 -13.84 -10.26
CA GLY A 345 10.48 -13.76 -10.24
C GLY A 345 11.08 -13.80 -8.84
N ARG A 346 11.91 -14.83 -8.62
CA ARG A 346 12.44 -15.27 -7.33
C ARG A 346 13.06 -14.09 -6.55
N LEU A 347 12.34 -13.61 -5.53
CA LEU A 347 12.66 -12.38 -4.78
C LEU A 347 13.88 -12.48 -3.83
N ARG A 348 14.57 -13.63 -3.78
CA ARG A 348 15.80 -13.86 -3.00
C ARG A 348 16.74 -14.82 -3.76
N VAL A 349 18.00 -14.44 -3.92
CA VAL A 349 19.02 -15.17 -4.70
C VAL A 349 20.35 -15.19 -3.95
N ALA A 350 21.11 -16.30 -4.03
CA ALA A 350 22.45 -16.39 -3.45
C ALA A 350 23.42 -15.44 -4.17
N ALA A 351 24.07 -14.55 -3.42
CA ALA A 351 24.96 -13.56 -3.99
C ALA A 351 26.20 -14.17 -4.69
N PRO A 352 26.87 -15.20 -4.13
CA PRO A 352 28.06 -15.78 -4.78
C PRO A 352 27.76 -16.42 -6.13
N GLU A 353 26.66 -17.18 -6.24
CA GLU A 353 26.27 -17.84 -7.50
C GLU A 353 25.93 -16.82 -8.59
N LEU A 354 25.18 -15.78 -8.22
CA LEU A 354 24.77 -14.73 -9.16
C LEU A 354 25.96 -13.92 -9.65
N GLU A 355 26.85 -13.53 -8.72
CA GLU A 355 28.08 -12.81 -9.05
C GLU A 355 29.00 -13.64 -9.95
N GLN A 356 29.15 -14.94 -9.68
CA GLN A 356 29.93 -15.85 -10.52
C GLN A 356 29.35 -15.98 -11.93
N ALA A 357 28.02 -16.05 -12.09
CA ALA A 357 27.40 -16.10 -13.41
C ALA A 357 27.60 -14.80 -14.20
N VAL A 358 27.52 -13.64 -13.55
CA VAL A 358 27.81 -12.35 -14.18
C VAL A 358 29.28 -12.26 -14.59
N VAL A 359 30.22 -12.66 -13.71
CA VAL A 359 31.66 -12.70 -14.03
C VAL A 359 31.92 -13.67 -15.20
N ALA A 360 31.30 -14.85 -15.20
CA ALA A 360 31.46 -15.82 -16.28
C ALA A 360 30.93 -15.31 -17.63
N ALA A 361 29.82 -14.56 -17.62
CA ALA A 361 29.29 -13.91 -18.82
C ALA A 361 30.26 -12.85 -19.36
N LEU A 362 30.85 -12.03 -18.47
CA LEU A 362 31.86 -11.03 -18.84
C LEU A 362 33.17 -11.67 -19.34
N ARG A 363 33.58 -12.83 -18.80
CA ARG A 363 34.73 -13.61 -19.30
C ARG A 363 34.50 -14.18 -20.69
N ARG A 364 33.30 -14.70 -20.97
CA ARG A 364 32.92 -15.18 -22.32
C ARG A 364 32.97 -14.06 -23.36
N MET A 365 32.54 -12.86 -22.97
CA MET A 365 32.66 -11.67 -23.83
C MET A 365 34.13 -11.36 -24.18
N ARG A 366 35.05 -11.44 -23.20
CA ARG A 366 36.50 -11.25 -23.45
C ARG A 366 37.12 -12.27 -24.40
N GLY A 367 36.61 -13.50 -24.42
CA GLY A 367 37.05 -14.52 -25.38
C GLY A 367 36.66 -14.21 -26.83
N ASN A 368 35.74 -13.27 -27.05
CA ASN A 368 35.26 -12.87 -28.37
C ASN A 368 36.02 -11.62 -28.87
N ARG A 369 37.06 -11.85 -29.70
CA ARG A 369 38.02 -10.81 -30.17
C ARG A 369 37.40 -9.48 -30.63
N PRO A 370 36.37 -9.43 -31.51
CA PRO A 370 35.87 -8.16 -32.02
C PRO A 370 35.18 -7.28 -30.97
N LEU A 371 34.65 -7.86 -29.88
CA LEU A 371 33.96 -7.13 -28.81
C LEU A 371 34.93 -6.75 -27.68
N ALA A 372 35.95 -7.58 -27.42
CA ALA A 372 37.03 -7.24 -26.49
C ALA A 372 37.86 -6.04 -26.97
N GLU A 373 38.13 -5.93 -28.27
CA GLU A 373 38.87 -4.80 -28.86
C GLU A 373 38.07 -3.49 -28.80
N ALA A 374 36.74 -3.54 -28.97
CA ALA A 374 35.87 -2.36 -28.91
C ALA A 374 35.73 -1.75 -27.50
N PHE A 375 35.96 -2.53 -26.44
CA PHE A 375 35.73 -2.11 -25.04
C PHE A 375 36.96 -2.12 -24.13
N CYS A 376 38.05 -2.84 -24.46
CA CYS A 376 39.18 -3.02 -23.54
C CYS A 376 40.54 -2.54 -24.06
N GLY A 377 40.66 -2.13 -25.33
CA GLY A 377 41.82 -1.39 -25.86
C GLY A 377 43.23 -2.00 -25.72
N ALA A 378 43.41 -3.21 -25.18
CA ALA A 378 44.75 -3.75 -24.90
C ALA A 378 44.88 -5.27 -25.13
N SER A 379 46.01 -5.63 -25.75
CA SER A 379 46.48 -6.98 -26.05
C SER A 379 46.98 -7.77 -24.83
N SER A 380 46.96 -9.09 -25.00
CA SER A 380 47.68 -10.17 -24.28
C SER A 380 47.46 -10.40 -22.78
N MET A 381 46.80 -11.52 -22.44
CA MET A 381 47.45 -12.77 -21.97
C MET A 381 46.35 -13.77 -21.57
N SER A 382 46.43 -15.00 -22.09
CA SER A 382 45.54 -16.11 -21.71
C SER A 382 45.91 -16.64 -20.32
N PRO A 383 44.98 -16.75 -19.35
CA PRO A 383 45.23 -17.46 -18.10
C PRO A 383 44.79 -18.92 -18.16
N ASP A 384 45.58 -19.77 -17.50
CA ASP A 384 45.40 -21.21 -17.27
C ASP A 384 44.04 -21.53 -16.58
N PRO A 385 43.24 -22.53 -17.03
CA PRO A 385 41.91 -22.83 -16.48
C PRO A 385 41.90 -23.51 -15.10
N SER A 386 43.04 -23.80 -14.49
CA SER A 386 43.15 -24.80 -13.42
C SER A 386 43.18 -24.30 -11.96
N GLU A 387 43.04 -22.99 -11.68
CA GLU A 387 43.03 -22.47 -10.29
C GLU A 387 41.70 -21.81 -9.85
N PRO A 388 41.14 -22.16 -8.67
CA PRO A 388 40.02 -21.44 -8.06
C PRO A 388 40.52 -20.15 -7.39
N ARG A 389 40.61 -19.05 -8.16
CA ARG A 389 41.04 -17.75 -7.65
C ARG A 389 39.95 -17.06 -6.83
N ARG A 390 40.29 -16.68 -5.58
CA ARG A 390 39.38 -16.06 -4.58
C ARG A 390 39.27 -14.53 -4.68
N HIS A 391 40.03 -13.88 -5.56
CA HIS A 391 39.99 -12.43 -5.80
C HIS A 391 39.73 -12.13 -7.28
N LEU A 392 38.96 -11.08 -7.54
CA LEU A 392 38.77 -10.56 -8.90
C LEU A 392 40.07 -9.92 -9.39
N ASP A 393 40.52 -10.30 -10.58
CA ASP A 393 41.71 -9.69 -11.21
C ASP A 393 41.43 -8.20 -11.53
N GLU A 394 42.47 -7.36 -11.64
CA GLU A 394 42.33 -5.91 -11.89
C GLU A 394 41.53 -5.62 -13.17
N SER A 395 41.64 -6.53 -14.13
CA SER A 395 40.90 -6.52 -15.38
C SER A 395 39.40 -6.85 -15.22
N GLU A 396 39.04 -7.64 -14.21
CA GLU A 396 37.64 -7.97 -13.88
C GLU A 396 36.95 -6.84 -13.11
N LYS A 397 37.72 -6.09 -12.31
CA LYS A 397 37.24 -4.84 -11.70
C LYS A 397 36.92 -3.79 -12.77
N ALA A 398 37.77 -3.68 -13.80
CA ALA A 398 37.51 -2.80 -14.95
C ALA A 398 36.25 -3.20 -15.72
N LEU A 399 36.05 -4.49 -16.00
CA LEU A 399 34.82 -4.99 -16.62
C LEU A 399 33.57 -4.78 -15.75
N MET A 400 33.67 -4.99 -14.45
CA MET A 400 32.58 -4.71 -13.50
C MET A 400 32.27 -3.21 -13.41
N ALA A 401 33.23 -2.33 -13.66
CA ALA A 401 33.00 -0.88 -13.73
C ALA A 401 32.10 -0.50 -14.92
N LEU A 402 32.20 -1.24 -16.04
CA LEU A 402 31.39 -1.06 -17.24
C LEU A 402 29.95 -1.57 -17.10
N VAL A 403 29.61 -2.34 -16.07
CA VAL A 403 28.23 -2.82 -15.88
C VAL A 403 27.34 -1.70 -15.37
N GLU A 404 26.40 -1.25 -16.21
CA GLU A 404 25.43 -0.21 -15.85
C GLU A 404 24.25 -0.81 -15.06
N ARG A 405 23.70 -1.92 -15.56
CA ARG A 405 22.50 -2.55 -15.00
C ARG A 405 22.50 -4.06 -15.23
N VAL A 406 22.02 -4.80 -14.24
CA VAL A 406 21.76 -6.24 -14.34
C VAL A 406 20.30 -6.49 -14.04
N VAL A 407 19.58 -7.10 -14.98
CA VAL A 407 18.17 -7.50 -14.81
C VAL A 407 18.10 -9.01 -14.72
N LEU A 408 17.51 -9.48 -13.62
CA LEU A 408 17.28 -10.90 -13.38
C LEU A 408 15.89 -11.32 -13.85
N ALA A 409 15.81 -12.13 -14.89
CA ALA A 409 14.57 -12.70 -15.40
C ALA A 409 14.53 -14.22 -15.15
N ASP A 410 13.37 -14.85 -15.38
CA ASP A 410 13.23 -16.30 -15.24
C ASP A 410 14.01 -17.00 -16.36
N GLY A 411 15.13 -17.64 -15.99
CA GLY A 411 15.97 -18.41 -16.92
C GLY A 411 17.14 -17.64 -17.53
N GLU A 412 17.24 -16.33 -17.32
CA GLU A 412 18.30 -15.50 -17.91
C GLU A 412 18.69 -14.28 -17.04
N ILE A 413 19.96 -13.89 -17.15
CA ILE A 413 20.48 -12.61 -16.66
C ILE A 413 20.77 -11.73 -17.86
N ARG A 414 20.18 -10.54 -17.89
CA ARG A 414 20.48 -9.50 -18.88
C ARG A 414 21.42 -8.47 -18.27
N ILE A 415 22.59 -8.28 -18.87
CA ILE A 415 23.64 -7.36 -18.41
C ILE A 415 23.75 -6.23 -19.43
N SER A 416 23.47 -5.01 -19.00
CA SER A 416 23.64 -3.80 -19.81
C SER A 416 24.99 -3.15 -19.49
N LEU A 417 25.78 -2.89 -20.53
CA LEU A 417 27.10 -2.26 -20.42
C LEU A 417 27.05 -0.77 -20.76
N SER A 418 27.77 0.03 -19.97
CA SER A 418 28.02 1.46 -20.15
C SER A 418 29.11 1.69 -21.19
N ARG A 419 29.02 2.78 -21.95
CA ARG A 419 30.06 3.24 -22.88
C ARG A 419 31.28 3.73 -22.07
N ASP A 420 32.48 3.31 -22.43
CA ASP A 420 33.69 4.02 -21.98
C ASP A 420 33.80 5.32 -22.79
N ASP A 421 33.85 6.46 -22.10
CA ASP A 421 33.98 7.80 -22.70
C ASP A 421 35.42 8.08 -23.20
N SER A 422 36.32 7.09 -23.19
CA SER A 422 37.65 7.20 -23.80
C SER A 422 37.53 7.03 -25.32
N GLY A 423 37.16 8.12 -25.99
CA GLY A 423 36.96 8.17 -27.43
C GLY A 423 38.16 7.64 -28.22
N LYS A 424 37.94 6.50 -28.89
CA LYS A 424 38.53 6.04 -30.17
C LYS A 424 38.09 4.59 -30.41
N GLY A 425 36.94 4.39 -31.05
CA GLY A 425 36.44 3.05 -31.42
C GLY A 425 35.06 3.09 -32.05
N ALA A 426 34.84 2.26 -33.07
CA ALA A 426 33.70 2.25 -34.00
C ALA A 426 32.31 2.16 -33.32
N GLU A 427 31.27 2.64 -34.01
CA GLU A 427 29.87 2.56 -33.57
C GLU A 427 29.40 1.09 -33.44
N VAL A 428 29.40 0.57 -32.21
CA VAL A 428 28.77 -0.72 -31.91
C VAL A 428 27.25 -0.51 -31.75
N PRO A 429 26.40 -1.20 -32.53
CA PRO A 429 24.94 -1.08 -32.44
C PRO A 429 24.40 -1.52 -31.07
N ALA A 430 23.24 -0.97 -30.67
CA ALA A 430 22.66 -1.16 -29.33
C ALA A 430 22.40 -2.64 -28.95
N THR A 431 22.25 -3.52 -29.94
CA THR A 431 22.01 -4.95 -29.79
C THR A 431 23.19 -5.70 -29.16
N ASP A 432 24.43 -5.22 -29.38
CA ASP A 432 25.67 -5.84 -28.86
C ASP A 432 26.06 -5.33 -27.46
N ARG A 433 25.28 -4.40 -26.88
CA ARG A 433 25.52 -3.82 -25.54
C ARG A 433 24.79 -4.54 -24.41
N CYS A 434 24.06 -5.59 -24.76
CA CYS A 434 23.28 -6.41 -23.85
C CYS A 434 23.79 -7.84 -23.89
N LEU A 435 24.43 -8.30 -22.81
CA LEU A 435 24.80 -9.70 -22.67
C LEU A 435 23.64 -10.46 -22.05
N ILE A 436 23.22 -11.53 -22.70
CA ILE A 436 22.23 -12.47 -22.17
C ILE A 436 22.98 -13.73 -21.75
N ALA A 437 22.94 -14.03 -20.45
CA ALA A 437 23.51 -15.24 -19.90
C ALA A 437 22.39 -16.16 -19.41
N PRO A 438 22.39 -17.46 -19.77
CA PRO A 438 21.45 -18.40 -19.21
C PRO A 438 21.67 -18.48 -17.71
N TRP A 439 20.59 -18.36 -16.95
CA TRP A 439 20.63 -18.34 -15.49
C TRP A 439 19.55 -19.22 -14.90
N SER A 440 20.00 -20.30 -14.30
CA SER A 440 19.21 -21.12 -13.40
C SER A 440 19.84 -21.04 -12.02
N PRO A 441 19.16 -20.46 -11.01
CA PRO A 441 19.60 -20.60 -9.64
C PRO A 441 19.66 -22.09 -9.32
N THR A 442 20.63 -22.51 -8.51
CA THR A 442 20.57 -23.84 -7.92
C THR A 442 19.17 -24.02 -7.32
N PRO A 443 18.42 -25.05 -7.73
CA PRO A 443 17.10 -25.26 -7.15
C PRO A 443 17.29 -25.29 -5.65
N ARG A 444 16.38 -24.64 -4.91
CA ARG A 444 16.33 -24.84 -3.47
C ARG A 444 16.31 -26.35 -3.33
N THR A 445 17.34 -26.92 -2.72
CA THR A 445 17.18 -28.19 -2.05
C THR A 445 16.20 -27.89 -0.92
N CYS A 446 14.92 -27.78 -1.27
CA CYS A 446 13.89 -28.27 -0.40
C CYS A 446 14.31 -29.71 -0.17
N HIS A 447 14.88 -30.00 0.99
CA HIS A 447 14.95 -31.36 1.47
C HIS A 447 13.51 -31.82 1.75
N ARG A 448 12.80 -32.12 0.66
CA ARG A 448 11.69 -33.07 0.49
C ARG A 448 11.70 -33.56 -0.97
N ALA A 449 12.88 -33.77 -1.55
CA ALA A 449 13.02 -34.72 -2.64
C ALA A 449 13.53 -36.01 -2.01
N THR A 450 12.68 -37.03 -2.04
CA THR A 450 13.00 -38.41 -1.72
C THR A 450 14.24 -38.79 -2.53
N ARG A 451 15.43 -38.66 -1.93
CA ARG A 451 16.60 -39.37 -2.42
C ARG A 451 16.27 -40.84 -2.22
N VAL A 452 16.04 -41.57 -3.32
CA VAL A 452 16.26 -43.02 -3.31
C VAL A 452 17.70 -43.18 -2.81
N PRO A 453 17.91 -43.83 -1.67
CA PRO A 453 19.24 -43.86 -1.08
C PRO A 453 20.10 -44.77 -1.95
N VAL A 454 21.19 -44.21 -2.50
CA VAL A 454 22.41 -44.98 -2.69
C VAL A 454 22.75 -45.54 -1.31
N ALA A 455 22.85 -46.87 -1.23
CA ALA A 455 23.02 -47.64 -0.01
C ALA A 455 24.01 -46.98 0.96
N ARG A 456 23.47 -46.28 1.95
CA ARG A 456 24.14 -45.92 3.21
C ARG A 456 23.15 -46.26 4.30
N ASP A 457 23.57 -47.15 5.18
CA ASP A 457 22.76 -47.84 6.17
C ASP A 457 21.70 -46.97 6.83
N ARG A 458 20.45 -47.45 6.76
CA ARG A 458 19.25 -46.83 7.33
C ARG A 458 19.23 -46.80 8.86
N LYS A 459 20.23 -47.36 9.55
CA LYS A 459 20.19 -47.62 11.00
C LYS A 459 20.79 -46.53 11.91
N THR A 460 21.56 -45.54 11.40
CA THR A 460 22.43 -44.72 12.28
C THR A 460 22.48 -43.22 11.96
N LEU A 461 21.33 -42.59 11.70
CA LEU A 461 21.20 -41.13 11.83
C LEU A 461 20.13 -40.83 12.89
N GLN A 462 20.54 -40.96 14.16
CA GLN A 462 19.70 -40.59 15.30
C GLN A 462 19.39 -39.08 15.21
N ARG A 463 18.12 -38.75 14.94
CA ARG A 463 17.63 -37.38 15.08
C ARG A 463 17.80 -36.95 16.54
N PRO A 464 18.26 -35.72 16.82
CA PRO A 464 18.39 -35.24 18.20
C PRO A 464 17.03 -35.24 18.90
N PRO A 465 16.99 -35.33 20.24
CA PRO A 465 15.74 -35.26 21.00
C PRO A 465 15.01 -33.93 20.75
N MET A 466 13.69 -33.96 20.85
CA MET A 466 12.86 -32.78 20.65
C MET A 466 13.18 -31.69 21.69
N PRO A 467 13.33 -30.41 21.26
CA PRO A 467 13.50 -29.29 22.19
C PRO A 467 12.37 -29.19 23.22
N GLU A 468 12.71 -28.79 24.45
CA GLU A 468 11.79 -28.80 25.59
C GLU A 468 10.55 -27.91 25.40
N ASP A 469 10.72 -26.74 24.79
CA ASP A 469 9.66 -25.80 24.48
C ASP A 469 8.65 -26.37 23.48
N VAL A 470 9.13 -27.12 22.48
CA VAL A 470 8.30 -27.82 21.49
C VAL A 470 7.60 -29.02 22.13
N ARG A 471 8.30 -29.76 22.99
CA ARG A 471 7.76 -30.90 23.75
C ARG A 471 6.61 -30.47 24.65
N ARG A 472 6.78 -29.37 25.42
CA ARG A 472 5.74 -28.84 26.30
C ARG A 472 4.47 -28.48 25.51
N LYS A 473 4.62 -27.81 24.36
CA LYS A 473 3.50 -27.46 23.47
C LYS A 473 2.80 -28.70 22.91
N LEU A 474 3.54 -29.75 22.57
CA LEU A 474 2.98 -31.02 22.11
C LEU A 474 2.14 -31.69 23.20
N LEU A 475 2.64 -31.78 24.43
CA LEU A 475 1.93 -32.40 25.55
C LEU A 475 0.63 -31.65 25.89
N VAL A 476 0.68 -30.32 25.92
CA VAL A 476 -0.52 -29.48 26.11
C VAL A 476 -1.55 -29.74 24.99
N SER A 477 -1.08 -29.84 23.75
CA SER A 477 -1.95 -30.11 22.59
C SER A 477 -2.59 -31.49 22.65
N ILE A 478 -1.86 -32.52 23.10
CA ILE A 478 -2.39 -33.88 23.30
C ILE A 478 -3.45 -33.89 24.41
N ALA A 479 -3.18 -33.22 25.53
CA ALA A 479 -4.12 -33.13 26.65
C ALA A 479 -5.42 -32.43 26.25
N GLN A 480 -5.32 -31.30 25.54
CA GLN A 480 -6.47 -30.57 24.99
C GLN A 480 -7.27 -31.43 24.01
N ALA A 481 -6.60 -32.11 23.09
CA ALA A 481 -7.26 -32.99 22.12
C ALA A 481 -8.07 -34.10 22.82
N ARG A 482 -7.50 -34.75 23.85
CA ARG A 482 -8.22 -35.78 24.63
C ARG A 482 -9.42 -35.23 25.39
N ALA A 483 -9.27 -34.05 26.01
CA ALA A 483 -10.37 -33.40 26.71
C ALA A 483 -11.52 -33.01 25.76
N TRP A 484 -11.19 -32.51 24.57
CA TRP A 484 -12.17 -32.17 23.55
C TRP A 484 -12.86 -33.38 22.94
N THR A 485 -12.11 -34.46 22.67
CA THR A 485 -12.71 -35.73 22.23
C THR A 485 -13.65 -36.29 23.29
N ALA A 486 -13.26 -36.28 24.57
CA ALA A 486 -14.13 -36.71 25.66
C ALA A 486 -15.40 -35.86 25.75
N ALA A 487 -15.29 -34.53 25.62
CA ALA A 487 -16.43 -33.61 25.63
C ALA A 487 -17.40 -33.83 24.45
N LEU A 488 -16.89 -34.22 23.28
CA LEU A 488 -17.71 -34.60 22.12
C LEU A 488 -18.36 -35.98 22.33
N SER A 489 -17.64 -36.95 22.89
CA SER A 489 -18.14 -38.31 23.10
C SER A 489 -19.17 -38.42 24.22
N ASN A 490 -19.06 -37.60 25.27
CA ASN A 490 -19.99 -37.61 26.40
C ASN A 490 -21.15 -36.59 26.27
N GLY A 491 -21.22 -35.87 25.14
CA GLY A 491 -22.26 -34.88 24.87
C GLY A 491 -22.15 -33.56 25.65
N SER A 492 -21.02 -33.31 26.34
CA SER A 492 -20.79 -32.04 27.04
C SER A 492 -20.57 -30.86 26.09
N ALA A 493 -20.25 -31.11 24.83
CA ALA A 493 -20.25 -30.14 23.74
C ALA A 493 -20.92 -30.75 22.50
N ALA A 494 -21.77 -29.97 21.83
CA ALA A 494 -22.53 -30.38 20.66
C ALA A 494 -21.64 -30.52 19.41
N ASP A 495 -20.66 -29.62 19.23
CA ASP A 495 -19.76 -29.63 18.09
C ASP A 495 -18.40 -28.95 18.37
N ALA A 496 -17.52 -28.97 17.37
CA ALA A 496 -16.20 -28.34 17.45
C ALA A 496 -16.28 -26.80 17.54
N SER A 497 -17.38 -26.17 17.12
CA SER A 497 -17.61 -24.73 17.18
C SER A 497 -17.88 -24.28 18.61
N GLU A 498 -18.69 -25.06 19.35
CA GLU A 498 -18.97 -24.81 20.76
C GLU A 498 -17.69 -24.93 21.62
N ILE A 499 -16.84 -25.93 21.33
CA ILE A 499 -15.53 -26.07 21.98
C ILE A 499 -14.64 -24.86 21.68
N ALA A 500 -14.61 -24.41 20.43
CA ALA A 500 -13.84 -23.23 20.01
C ALA A 500 -14.29 -21.96 20.74
N GLN A 501 -15.60 -21.76 20.89
CA GLN A 501 -16.17 -20.62 21.62
C GLN A 501 -15.82 -20.67 23.12
N ARG A 502 -15.92 -21.84 23.76
CA ARG A 502 -15.57 -22.03 25.19
C ARG A 502 -14.08 -21.79 25.46
N GLN A 503 -13.20 -22.11 24.50
CA GLN A 503 -11.75 -22.01 24.64
C GLN A 503 -11.16 -20.72 24.05
N GLY A 504 -11.98 -19.84 23.47
CA GLY A 504 -11.53 -18.59 22.84
C GLY A 504 -10.58 -18.82 21.65
N CYS A 505 -10.72 -19.93 20.93
CA CYS A 505 -9.86 -20.28 19.79
C CYS A 505 -10.68 -20.50 18.52
N SER A 506 -10.01 -20.68 17.37
CA SER A 506 -10.72 -20.90 16.10
C SER A 506 -11.19 -22.36 15.97
N GLU A 507 -12.35 -22.59 15.35
CA GLU A 507 -12.86 -23.93 15.06
C GLU A 507 -11.84 -24.78 14.27
N ARG A 508 -11.11 -24.14 13.34
CA ARG A 508 -10.01 -24.76 12.60
C ARG A 508 -8.90 -25.29 13.53
N SER A 509 -8.57 -24.56 14.59
CA SER A 509 -7.56 -24.98 15.57
C SER A 509 -8.04 -26.21 16.34
N VAL A 510 -9.31 -26.25 16.74
CA VAL A 510 -9.93 -27.41 17.41
C VAL A 510 -9.88 -28.63 16.49
N ARG A 511 -10.40 -28.52 15.27
CA ARG A 511 -10.42 -29.62 14.28
C ARG A 511 -9.02 -30.14 13.94
N MET A 512 -8.03 -29.26 13.90
CA MET A 512 -6.65 -29.64 13.59
C MET A 512 -5.99 -30.44 14.71
N LEU A 513 -6.32 -30.17 15.98
CA LEU A 513 -5.70 -30.85 17.13
C LEU A 513 -6.41 -32.15 17.53
N LEU A 514 -7.70 -32.31 17.23
CA LEU A 514 -8.47 -33.53 17.57
C LEU A 514 -7.79 -34.86 17.21
N PRO A 515 -7.11 -35.02 16.05
CA PRO A 515 -6.40 -36.25 15.72
C PRO A 515 -5.32 -36.67 16.73
N LEU A 516 -4.73 -35.72 17.48
CA LEU A 516 -3.73 -36.04 18.50
C LEU A 516 -4.29 -36.86 19.67
N ALA A 517 -5.61 -36.88 19.87
CA ALA A 517 -6.24 -37.73 20.87
C ALA A 517 -6.01 -39.22 20.60
N ALA A 518 -5.86 -39.60 19.32
CA ALA A 518 -5.66 -40.97 18.86
C ALA A 518 -4.16 -41.39 18.80
N LEU A 519 -3.25 -40.59 19.35
CA LEU A 519 -1.83 -40.92 19.42
C LEU A 519 -1.61 -42.14 20.33
N ALA A 520 -0.79 -43.09 19.86
CA ALA A 520 -0.51 -44.34 20.56
C ALA A 520 0.06 -44.09 21.97
N PRO A 521 -0.37 -44.84 23.01
CA PRO A 521 0.03 -44.59 24.40
C PRO A 521 1.54 -44.60 24.63
N ASP A 522 2.27 -45.50 23.96
CA ASP A 522 3.73 -45.62 24.00
C ASP A 522 4.44 -44.40 23.41
N LEU A 523 3.86 -43.76 22.39
CA LEU A 523 4.38 -42.53 21.81
C LEU A 523 4.10 -41.30 22.67
N VAL A 524 2.97 -41.30 23.39
CA VAL A 524 2.68 -40.26 24.40
C VAL A 524 3.68 -40.38 25.55
N GLN A 525 3.96 -41.59 26.02
CA GLN A 525 4.97 -41.85 27.05
C GLN A 525 6.36 -41.41 26.58
N ALA A 526 6.76 -41.77 25.35
CA ALA A 526 8.00 -41.29 24.76
C ALA A 526 8.06 -39.75 24.62
N ALA A 527 6.92 -39.08 24.41
CA ALA A 527 6.84 -37.62 24.38
C ALA A 527 7.12 -37.00 25.76
N VAL A 528 6.58 -37.60 26.82
CA VAL A 528 6.81 -37.18 28.22
C VAL A 528 8.28 -37.35 28.58
N GLU A 529 8.85 -38.50 28.27
CA GLU A 529 10.24 -38.86 28.56
C GLU A 529 11.26 -38.15 27.65
N GLY A 530 10.81 -37.36 26.67
CA GLY A 530 11.69 -36.64 25.75
C GLY A 530 12.41 -37.53 24.73
N ARG A 531 11.93 -38.78 24.56
CA ARG A 531 12.47 -39.77 23.62
C ARG A 531 11.93 -39.63 22.20
N LEU A 532 11.05 -38.65 21.95
CA LEU A 532 10.63 -38.31 20.59
C LEU A 532 11.69 -37.44 19.87
N PRO A 533 12.01 -37.76 18.61
CA PRO A 533 12.99 -37.01 17.85
C PRO A 533 12.48 -35.62 17.42
N ALA A 534 13.43 -34.70 17.24
CA ALA A 534 13.15 -33.37 16.72
C ALA A 534 12.45 -33.44 15.36
N GLY A 535 11.42 -32.60 15.20
CA GLY A 535 10.59 -32.54 13.98
C GLY A 535 9.30 -33.35 14.03
N TYR A 536 8.94 -33.96 15.17
CA TYR A 536 7.64 -34.60 15.42
C TYR A 536 6.74 -33.79 16.38
N GLY A 537 6.77 -32.46 16.30
CA GLY A 537 5.89 -31.59 17.11
C GLY A 537 4.43 -31.62 16.65
N ALA A 538 3.54 -30.97 17.43
CA ALA A 538 2.09 -30.98 17.22
C ALA A 538 1.68 -30.66 15.77
N ALA A 539 2.27 -29.63 15.16
CA ALA A 539 1.94 -29.20 13.80
C ALA A 539 2.18 -30.27 12.72
N ARG A 540 3.17 -31.16 12.91
CA ARG A 540 3.45 -32.24 11.96
C ARG A 540 2.56 -33.44 12.24
N LEU A 541 2.46 -33.83 13.51
CA LEU A 541 1.62 -34.96 13.92
C LEU A 541 0.17 -34.73 13.49
N CYS A 542 -0.39 -33.54 13.68
CA CYS A 542 -1.76 -33.24 13.24
C CYS A 542 -2.01 -33.39 11.73
N ARG A 543 -0.97 -33.33 10.90
CA ARG A 543 -1.08 -33.42 9.43
C ARG A 543 -0.81 -34.82 8.89
N GLU A 544 0.08 -35.55 9.53
CA GLU A 544 0.66 -36.80 9.00
C GLU A 544 0.34 -38.02 9.90
N LEU A 545 -0.50 -37.90 10.94
CA LEU A 545 -0.81 -38.99 11.89
C LEU A 545 -1.85 -39.98 11.32
N PRO A 546 -1.49 -41.24 11.07
CA PRO A 546 -2.44 -42.29 10.72
C PRO A 546 -3.32 -42.68 11.91
N LEU A 547 -4.53 -43.19 11.66
CA LEU A 547 -5.42 -43.66 12.73
C LEU A 547 -4.94 -45.00 13.36
N SER A 548 -4.17 -45.80 12.61
CA SER A 548 -3.63 -47.09 13.08
C SER A 548 -2.38 -46.90 13.94
N TRP A 549 -2.38 -47.44 15.17
CA TRP A 549 -1.20 -47.39 16.05
C TRP A 549 0.01 -48.13 15.50
N SER A 550 -0.17 -49.21 14.74
CA SER A 550 0.94 -49.93 14.09
C SER A 550 1.64 -49.06 13.05
N GLU A 551 0.87 -48.28 12.29
CA GLU A 551 1.41 -47.33 11.31
C GLU A 551 2.05 -46.11 11.99
N GLN A 552 1.48 -45.64 13.11
CA GLN A 552 2.09 -44.58 13.91
C GLN A 552 3.48 -45.00 14.43
N ARG A 553 3.63 -46.23 14.92
CA ARG A 553 4.92 -46.78 15.40
C ARG A 553 5.94 -46.95 14.28
N ALA A 554 5.50 -47.31 13.07
CA ALA A 554 6.37 -47.38 11.91
C ALA A 554 6.84 -45.98 11.45
N LEU A 555 6.01 -44.96 11.62
CA LEU A 555 6.26 -43.59 11.18
C LEU A 555 7.10 -42.77 12.19
N ILE A 556 6.93 -43.03 13.49
CA ILE A 556 7.48 -42.24 14.58
C ILE A 556 8.48 -43.11 15.35
N PRO A 557 9.80 -42.98 15.08
CA PRO A 557 10.80 -43.73 15.81
C PRO A 557 10.94 -43.19 17.23
N ILE A 558 11.03 -44.09 18.20
CA ILE A 558 11.34 -43.77 19.60
C ILE A 558 12.85 -43.86 19.78
N LEU A 559 13.47 -42.82 20.35
CA LEU A 559 14.89 -42.82 20.66
C LEU A 559 15.18 -43.76 21.86
N ALA A 560 16.30 -44.49 21.79
CA ALA A 560 16.79 -45.29 22.92
C ALA A 560 17.13 -44.37 24.10
N GLU A 561 17.00 -44.90 25.32
CA GLU A 561 17.45 -44.20 26.53
C GLU A 561 18.93 -43.87 26.42
N ARG A 562 19.31 -42.64 26.80
CA ARG A 562 20.72 -42.33 26.98
C ARG A 562 21.19 -43.10 28.21
N PRO A 563 22.29 -43.88 28.16
CA PRO A 563 22.94 -44.31 29.39
C PRO A 563 23.34 -43.05 30.17
N GLU A 564 23.08 -43.07 31.48
CA GLU A 564 23.29 -41.96 32.42
C GLU A 564 24.70 -41.35 32.35
#